data_AF-A0A9W8CUD0-F1
#
_entry.id   AF-A0A9W8CUD0-F1
#
_cell.length_a   1.000
_cell.length_b   1.000
_cell.length_c   1.000
_cell.angle_alpha   90.00
_cell.angle_beta   90.00
_cell.angle_gamma   90.00
#
_symmetry.space_group_name_H-M   'P 1'
#
loop_
_entity.id
_entity.type
_entity.pdbx_description
1 polymer ?
#
loop_
_entity_poly.entity_id
_entity_poly.type
_entity_poly.pdbx_seq_one_letter_code
_entity_poly.pdbx_strand_id
1 'polypeptide(L)'
;MAISYITIFERTHPEQIIFTSSNCEQAIGYTPQEMLGTSAMKYSADLHAEHYTCQWPSDNPELGLTMMPHNLRCKDGRVVFAHVISINCSG
;
A
#
# COMPACT_ATOMS: atom_id res chain seq x y z
N MET A 1 -18.08 -10.48 -1.44
CA MET A 1 -17.48 -10.30 -0.09
C MET A 1 -16.31 -9.35 -0.25
N ALA A 2 -16.19 -8.32 0.58
CA ALA A 2 -15.03 -7.42 0.51
C ALA A 2 -13.79 -8.15 1.04
N ILE A 3 -12.65 -8.03 0.37
CA ILE A 3 -11.38 -8.60 0.78
C ILE A 3 -10.49 -7.44 1.22
N SER A 4 -10.04 -7.49 2.46
CA SER A 4 -9.04 -6.56 2.98
C SER A 4 -7.73 -7.31 3.15
N TYR A 5 -6.60 -6.63 2.99
CA TYR A 5 -5.28 -7.13 3.38
C TYR A 5 -4.50 -6.00 4.07
N ILE A 6 -3.46 -6.38 4.79
CA ILE A 6 -2.60 -5.46 5.56
C ILE A 6 -1.23 -5.47 4.90
N THR A 7 -0.66 -4.29 4.71
CA THR A 7 0.73 -4.11 4.29
C THR A 7 1.40 -3.12 5.24
N ILE A 8 2.61 -3.46 5.68
CA ILE A 8 3.48 -2.59 6.46
C ILE A 8 4.73 -2.36 5.62
N PHE A 9 5.15 -1.11 5.52
CA PHE A 9 6.33 -0.71 4.76
C PHE A 9 7.18 0.28 5.55
N GLU A 10 8.47 0.31 5.25
CA GLU A 10 9.40 1.32 5.78
C GLU A 10 8.99 2.70 5.29
N ARG A 11 9.18 3.73 6.10
CA ARG A 11 8.77 5.08 5.73
C ARG A 11 9.77 5.80 4.82
N THR A 12 11.03 5.38 4.87
CA THR A 12 12.10 5.90 4.02
C THR A 12 11.95 5.37 2.60
N HIS A 13 12.15 6.24 1.63
CA HIS A 13 12.20 5.86 0.22
C HIS A 13 13.17 4.68 0.04
N PRO A 14 12.73 3.56 -0.57
CA PRO A 14 11.60 3.42 -1.49
C PRO A 14 10.31 2.81 -0.90
N GLU A 15 9.96 3.07 0.36
CA GLU A 15 8.73 2.55 0.98
C GLU A 15 8.66 1.02 0.94
N GLN A 16 9.76 0.38 1.36
CA GLN A 16 9.95 -1.06 1.23
C GLN A 16 8.94 -1.84 2.08
N ILE A 17 8.18 -2.74 1.46
CA ILE A 17 7.24 -3.63 2.14
C ILE A 17 8.00 -4.62 3.01
N ILE A 18 7.79 -4.54 4.32
CA ILE A 18 8.38 -5.45 5.33
C ILE A 18 7.41 -6.53 5.78
N PHE A 19 6.11 -6.32 5.59
CA PHE A 19 5.08 -7.29 5.89
C PHE A 19 3.89 -7.12 4.94
N THR A 20 3.31 -8.23 4.51
CA THR A 20 1.97 -8.24 3.90
C THR A 20 1.23 -9.51 4.28
N SER A 21 -0.07 -9.42 4.54
CA SER A 21 -0.89 -10.58 4.89
C SER A 21 -1.26 -11.42 3.65
N SER A 22 -1.48 -12.72 3.82
CA SER A 22 -1.67 -13.69 2.73
C SER A 22 -2.91 -13.45 1.85
N ASN A 23 -3.91 -12.77 2.38
CA ASN A 23 -5.10 -12.34 1.63
C ASN A 23 -4.82 -11.30 0.53
N CYS A 24 -3.60 -10.74 0.42
CA CYS A 24 -3.19 -9.94 -0.74
C CYS A 24 -3.29 -10.72 -2.06
N GLU A 25 -3.08 -12.04 -2.04
CA GLU A 25 -3.18 -12.89 -3.24
C GLU A 25 -4.61 -12.92 -3.76
N GLN A 26 -5.59 -13.03 -2.87
CA GLN A 26 -7.00 -12.97 -3.25
C GLN A 26 -7.43 -11.55 -3.65
N ALA A 27 -6.85 -10.52 -3.02
CA ALA A 27 -7.24 -9.12 -3.23
C ALA A 27 -6.69 -8.54 -4.54
N ILE A 28 -5.41 -8.75 -4.83
CA ILE A 28 -4.68 -8.13 -5.94
C ILE A 28 -3.84 -9.10 -6.77
N GLY A 29 -3.85 -10.40 -6.45
CA GLY A 29 -3.22 -11.46 -7.24
C GLY A 29 -1.74 -11.70 -6.95
N TYR A 30 -1.10 -10.89 -6.11
CA TYR A 30 0.31 -11.06 -5.73
C TYR A 30 0.43 -11.92 -4.46
N THR A 31 1.40 -12.82 -4.42
CA THR A 31 1.71 -13.55 -3.18
C THR A 31 2.50 -12.65 -2.24
N PRO A 32 2.50 -12.92 -0.91
CA PRO A 32 3.36 -12.20 0.02
C PRO A 32 4.84 -12.19 -0.40
N GLN A 33 5.34 -13.32 -0.90
CA GLN A 33 6.73 -13.45 -1.35
C GLN A 33 7.06 -12.56 -2.55
N GLU A 34 6.09 -12.28 -3.42
CA GLU A 34 6.26 -11.35 -4.55
C GLU A 34 6.25 -9.88 -4.12
N MET A 35 5.64 -9.58 -2.97
CA MET A 35 5.50 -8.21 -2.46
C MET A 35 6.61 -7.81 -1.49
N LEU A 36 7.04 -8.72 -0.62
CA LEU A 36 8.06 -8.45 0.38
C LEU A 36 9.35 -7.95 -0.26
N GLY A 37 9.92 -6.88 0.32
CA GLY A 37 11.15 -6.26 -0.15
C GLY A 37 10.99 -5.32 -1.35
N THR A 38 9.80 -5.21 -1.94
CA THR A 38 9.51 -4.25 -3.02
C THR A 38 8.94 -2.94 -2.48
N SER A 39 8.90 -1.88 -3.30
CA SER A 39 8.23 -0.63 -2.93
C SER A 39 6.72 -0.77 -2.91
N ALA A 40 6.06 -0.21 -1.90
CA ALA A 40 4.60 -0.09 -1.86
C ALA A 40 4.03 0.67 -3.08
N MET A 41 4.79 1.62 -3.64
CA MET A 41 4.39 2.43 -4.80
C MET A 41 4.22 1.61 -6.08
N LYS A 42 4.91 0.47 -6.20
CA LYS A 42 4.83 -0.45 -7.36
C LYS A 42 3.42 -0.98 -7.60
N TYR A 43 2.61 -1.05 -6.54
CA TYR A 43 1.24 -1.56 -6.58
C TYR A 43 0.20 -0.48 -6.81
N SER A 44 0.61 0.78 -6.97
CA SER A 44 -0.27 1.85 -7.41
C SER A 44 -0.60 1.73 -8.90
N ALA A 45 -1.86 2.03 -9.24
CA ALA A 45 -2.26 2.22 -10.62
C ALA A 45 -1.79 3.58 -11.18
N ASP A 46 -1.41 4.53 -10.31
CA ASP A 46 -0.78 5.77 -10.74
C ASP A 46 0.62 5.46 -11.30
N LEU A 47 0.84 5.84 -12.57
CA LEU A 47 2.10 5.62 -13.28
C LEU A 47 3.24 6.50 -12.77
N HIS A 48 2.93 7.54 -11.98
CA HIS A 48 3.90 8.48 -11.43
C HIS A 48 4.06 8.33 -9.91
N ALA A 49 3.48 7.29 -9.30
CA ALA A 49 3.49 7.07 -7.86
C ALA A 49 4.90 7.11 -7.25
N GLU A 50 5.90 6.60 -7.96
CA GLU A 50 7.30 6.58 -7.54
C GLU A 50 7.98 7.96 -7.48
N HIS A 51 7.37 8.98 -8.09
CA HIS A 51 7.89 10.35 -8.08
C HIS A 51 7.29 11.22 -6.98
N TYR A 52 6.24 10.75 -6.29
CA TYR A 52 5.67 11.51 -5.19
C TYR A 52 6.55 11.40 -3.95
N THR A 53 6.86 12.56 -3.36
CA THR A 53 7.50 12.59 -2.05
C THR A 53 6.54 12.01 -1.01
N CYS A 54 7.00 11.03 -0.23
CA CYS A 54 6.21 10.26 0.73
C CYS A 54 5.75 11.03 1.97
N GLN A 55 5.16 12.22 1.79
CA GLN A 55 4.41 12.89 2.85
C GLN A 55 3.02 12.26 2.91
N TRP A 56 2.90 11.21 3.73
CA TRP A 56 1.63 10.53 3.90
C TRP A 56 0.69 11.38 4.76
N PRO A 57 -0.60 11.47 4.44
CA PRO A 57 -1.56 12.16 5.31
C PRO A 57 -1.55 11.67 6.77
N SER A 58 -1.27 10.39 7.01
CA SER A 58 -1.11 9.80 8.36
C SER A 58 0.12 10.30 9.11
N ASP A 59 1.04 10.97 8.44
CA ASP A 59 2.22 11.59 9.04
C ASP A 59 1.87 12.85 9.83
N ASN A 60 0.70 13.43 9.58
CA ASN A 60 0.21 14.53 10.38
C ASN A 60 -0.07 14.01 11.81
N PRO A 61 0.61 14.55 12.84
CA PRO A 61 0.47 14.10 14.22
C PRO A 61 -0.95 14.32 14.78
N GLU A 62 -1.74 15.21 14.18
CA GLU A 62 -3.15 15.44 14.55
C GLU A 62 -4.10 14.41 13.92
N LEU A 63 -3.69 13.75 12.83
CA LEU A 63 -4.52 12.77 12.13
C LEU A 63 -4.26 11.35 12.64
N GLY A 64 -2.99 10.92 12.71
CA GLY A 64 -2.55 9.60 13.22
C GLY A 64 -3.05 8.36 12.44
N LEU A 65 -4.21 8.49 11.80
CA LEU A 65 -4.91 7.54 10.96
C LEU A 65 -5.60 8.32 9.85
N THR A 66 -5.46 7.87 8.62
CA THR A 66 -6.15 8.46 7.46
C THR A 66 -6.78 7.38 6.61
N MET A 67 -7.98 7.67 6.09
CA MET A 67 -8.64 6.81 5.11
C MET A 67 -8.65 7.52 3.77
N MET A 68 -8.11 6.89 2.73
CA MET A 68 -8.03 7.47 1.40
C MET A 68 -8.42 6.45 0.32
N PRO A 69 -9.11 6.90 -0.75
CA PRO A 69 -9.31 6.06 -1.92
C PRO A 69 -7.98 5.85 -2.63
N HIS A 70 -7.72 4.62 -3.07
CA HIS A 70 -6.50 4.28 -3.81
C HIS A 70 -6.80 3.28 -4.92
N ASN A 71 -6.26 3.53 -6.10
CA ASN A 71 -6.34 2.60 -7.22
C ASN A 71 -5.13 1.67 -7.18
N LEU A 72 -5.36 0.38 -6.97
CA LEU A 72 -4.33 -0.64 -6.91
C LEU A 72 -4.24 -1.38 -8.24
N ARG A 73 -3.01 -1.63 -8.69
CA ARG A 73 -2.72 -2.47 -9.85
C ARG A 73 -2.67 -3.94 -9.40
N CYS A 74 -3.50 -4.77 -10.01
CA CYS A 74 -3.49 -6.21 -9.82
C CYS A 74 -2.45 -6.89 -10.70
N LYS A 75 -2.03 -8.11 -10.33
CA LYS A 75 -1.06 -8.91 -11.08
C LYS A 75 -1.49 -9.21 -12.51
N ASP A 76 -2.79 -9.35 -12.74
CA ASP A 76 -3.38 -9.60 -14.06
C ASP A 76 -3.56 -8.33 -14.91
N GLY A 77 -3.07 -7.18 -14.42
CA GLY A 77 -3.15 -5.90 -15.11
C GLY A 77 -4.44 -5.12 -14.88
N ARG A 78 -5.43 -5.68 -14.16
CA ARG A 78 -6.62 -4.92 -13.75
C ARG A 78 -6.27 -3.84 -12.74
N VAL A 79 -7.12 -2.84 -12.65
CA VAL A 79 -7.08 -1.82 -11.60
C VAL A 79 -8.30 -1.98 -10.71
N VAL A 80 -8.08 -2.05 -9.40
CA VAL A 80 -9.14 -2.13 -8.40
C VAL A 80 -9.13 -0.90 -7.52
N PHE A 81 -10.32 -0.40 -7.20
CA PHE A 81 -10.50 0.69 -6.25
C PHE A 81 -10.55 0.13 -4.84
N ALA A 82 -9.68 0.62 -3.96
CA ALA A 82 -9.62 0.23 -2.55
C ALA A 82 -9.74 1.46 -1.65
N HIS A 83 -10.32 1.26 -0.47
CA HIS A 83 -10.18 2.20 0.63
C HIS A 83 -8.97 1.77 1.45
N VAL A 84 -7.94 2.63 1.49
CA VAL A 84 -6.73 2.39 2.26
C VAL A 84 -6.85 3.12 3.58
N ILE A 85 -6.69 2.39 4.67
CA ILE A 85 -6.51 2.96 6.01
C ILE A 85 -5.01 2.97 6.27
N SER A 86 -4.43 4.16 6.31
CA SER A 86 -3.02 4.37 6.63
C SER A 86 -2.88 4.80 8.08
N ILE A 87 -2.00 4.14 8.82
CA ILE A 87 -1.72 4.40 10.23
C ILE A 87 -0.23 4.68 10.34
N ASN A 88 0.14 5.78 11.02
CA ASN A 88 1.54 6.03 11.33
C ASN A 88 1.95 5.22 12.57
N CYS A 89 2.89 4.30 12.40
CA CYS A 89 3.41 3.43 13.47
C CYS A 89 4.74 3.91 14.06
N SER A 90 5.23 5.11 13.72
CA SER A 90 6.55 5.63 14.09
C SER A 90 6.63 6.18 15.53
N GLY A 91 5.98 5.53 16.50
CA GLY A 91 5.99 5.94 17.91
C GLY A 91 7.39 6.17 18.47
#